data_AF-A0A936AFD0-F1
#
_entry.id   AF-A0A936AFD0-F1
#
_cell.length_a   1.000
_cell.length_b   1.000
_cell.length_c   1.000
_cell.angle_alpha   90.00
_cell.angle_beta   90.00
_cell.angle_gamma   90.00
#
_symmetry.space_group_name_H-M   'P 1'
#
loop_
_entity.id
_entity.type
_entity.pdbx_description
1 polymer ?
#
loop_
_entity_poly.entity_id
_entity_poly.type
_entity_poly.pdbx_seq_one_letter_code
_entity_poly.pdbx_strand_id
1 'polypeptide(L)'
;MLHHFEVVDEDCIGCGLCLERAPGNIEIPDGSDTARVFKQPETPAEMEACLEASDYCPLGGLRPGTPDLSPADSSAGDTRAPSIPAGDATPGELIPTNLEI
;
A
#
# COMPACT_ATOMS: atom_id res chain seq x y z
N MET A 1 -0.78 8.92 -20.21
CA MET A 1 -0.29 8.48 -18.89
C MET A 1 0.01 7.00 -19.01
N LEU A 2 1.25 6.66 -19.35
CA LEU A 2 1.67 5.26 -19.29
C LEU A 2 2.07 5.00 -17.85
N HIS A 3 1.37 4.07 -17.20
CA HIS A 3 1.70 3.63 -15.86
C HIS A 3 2.71 2.50 -16.02
N HIS A 4 3.96 2.79 -15.67
CA HIS A 4 5.02 1.80 -15.65
C HIS A 4 5.03 1.14 -14.27
N PHE A 5 5.19 -0.17 -14.19
CA PHE A 5 5.31 -0.89 -12.92
C PHE A 5 6.69 -1.53 -12.81
N GLU A 6 7.25 -1.48 -11.61
CA GLU A 6 8.55 -2.04 -11.26
C GLU A 6 8.40 -2.91 -10.01
N VAL A 7 9.17 -4.01 -9.96
CA VAL A 7 9.40 -4.76 -8.73
C VAL A 7 10.78 -4.41 -8.21
N VAL A 8 10.86 -3.99 -6.95
CA VAL A 8 12.10 -3.74 -6.23
C VAL A 8 12.49 -5.04 -5.52
N ASP A 9 13.56 -5.68 -5.99
CA ASP A 9 14.04 -6.96 -5.43
C ASP A 9 14.30 -6.89 -3.92
N GLU A 10 14.79 -5.75 -3.41
CA GLU A 10 15.12 -5.55 -1.99
C GLU A 10 13.87 -5.56 -1.08
N ASP A 11 12.72 -5.17 -1.62
CA ASP A 11 11.42 -5.12 -0.93
C ASP A 11 10.49 -6.28 -1.36
N CYS A 12 10.97 -7.18 -2.21
CA CYS A 12 10.21 -8.33 -2.69
C CYS A 12 10.65 -9.60 -1.95
N ILE A 13 9.70 -10.26 -1.30
CA ILE A 13 9.94 -11.54 -0.57
C ILE A 13 9.32 -12.75 -1.28
N GLY A 14 8.94 -12.62 -2.55
CA GLY A 14 8.39 -13.75 -3.31
C GLY A 14 7.04 -14.28 -2.78
N CYS A 15 6.28 -13.47 -2.03
CA CYS A 15 5.03 -13.91 -1.38
C CYS A 15 3.93 -14.38 -2.36
N GLY A 16 4.04 -14.03 -3.64
CA GLY A 16 3.12 -14.47 -4.68
C GLY A 16 1.84 -13.63 -4.84
N LEU A 17 1.46 -12.79 -3.89
CA LEU A 17 0.18 -12.06 -3.92
C LEU A 17 -0.01 -11.20 -5.19
N CYS A 18 1.07 -10.60 -5.70
CA CYS A 18 1.00 -9.77 -6.90
C CYS A 18 0.70 -10.58 -8.17
N LEU A 19 1.15 -11.83 -8.28
CA LEU A 19 0.87 -12.69 -9.44
C LEU A 19 -0.57 -13.21 -9.40
N GLU A 20 -1.15 -13.40 -8.22
CA GLU A 20 -2.56 -13.81 -8.09
C GLU A 20 -3.49 -12.71 -8.58
N ARG A 21 -3.11 -11.44 -8.39
CA ARG A 21 -3.89 -10.29 -8.87
C ARG A 21 -3.61 -9.94 -10.32
N ALA A 22 -2.34 -10.00 -10.75
CA ALA A 22 -1.92 -9.60 -12.09
C ALA A 22 -1.06 -10.68 -12.80
N PRO A 23 -1.63 -11.87 -13.08
CA PRO A 23 -0.89 -12.97 -13.70
C PRO A 23 -0.50 -12.72 -15.16
N GLY A 24 -1.17 -11.76 -15.83
CA GLY A 24 -0.86 -11.37 -17.21
C GLY A 24 0.34 -10.43 -17.35
N ASN A 25 0.87 -9.93 -16.23
CA ASN A 25 1.90 -8.89 -16.21
C ASN A 25 3.09 -9.24 -15.31
N ILE A 26 2.84 -10.00 -14.24
CA ILE A 26 3.81 -10.33 -13.19
C ILE A 26 3.97 -11.83 -13.11
N GLU A 27 5.21 -12.28 -12.98
CA GLU A 27 5.55 -13.69 -12.76
C GLU A 27 6.63 -13.80 -11.68
N ILE A 28 6.72 -14.96 -11.05
CA ILE A 28 7.87 -15.35 -10.22
C ILE A 28 8.56 -16.48 -10.99
N PRO A 29 9.75 -16.24 -11.58
CA PRO A 29 10.44 -17.27 -12.35
C PRO A 29 10.95 -18.39 -11.45
N ASP A 30 11.01 -19.61 -11.99
CA ASP A 30 11.48 -20.78 -11.26
C ASP A 30 12.94 -20.59 -10.78
N GLY A 31 13.15 -20.60 -9.46
CA GLY A 31 14.45 -20.38 -8.85
C GLY A 31 14.78 -18.92 -8.51
N SER A 32 13.82 -18.00 -8.68
CA SER A 32 13.89 -16.64 -8.13
C SER A 32 13.07 -16.52 -6.86
N ASP A 33 13.63 -15.87 -5.84
CA ASP A 33 12.92 -15.50 -4.62
C ASP A 33 12.16 -14.18 -4.75
N THR A 34 12.25 -13.52 -5.90
CA THR A 34 11.60 -12.24 -6.20
C THR A 34 10.71 -12.33 -7.44
N ALA A 35 9.64 -11.53 -7.43
CA ALA A 35 8.75 -11.37 -8.57
C ALA A 35 9.36 -10.41 -9.61
N ARG A 36 8.93 -10.52 -10.87
CA ARG A 36 9.28 -9.55 -11.92
C ARG A 36 8.08 -9.21 -12.80
N VAL A 37 8.09 -7.99 -13.33
CA VAL A 37 7.13 -7.59 -14.37
C VAL A 37 7.67 -8.08 -15.71
N PHE A 38 7.08 -9.16 -16.26
CA PHE A 38 7.45 -9.68 -17.58
C PHE A 38 6.77 -8.91 -18.71
N LYS A 39 5.62 -8.29 -18.43
CA LYS A 39 4.83 -7.51 -19.39
C LYS A 39 4.22 -6.28 -18.71
N GLN A 40 4.47 -5.09 -19.24
CA GLN A 40 3.82 -3.86 -18.79
C GLN A 40 2.33 -3.84 -19.18
N PRO A 41 1.43 -3.25 -18.38
CA PRO A 41 0.01 -3.19 -18.70
C PRO A 41 -0.23 -2.31 -19.93
N GLU A 42 -0.93 -2.87 -20.93
CA GLU A 42 -1.28 -2.16 -22.18
C GLU A 42 -2.76 -1.77 -22.20
N THR A 43 -3.57 -2.48 -21.41
CA THR A 43 -5.02 -2.28 -21.29
C THR A 43 -5.39 -1.68 -19.93
N PRO A 44 -6.52 -0.95 -19.84
CA PRO A 44 -6.99 -0.41 -18.57
C PRO A 44 -7.25 -1.50 -17.51
N ALA A 45 -7.72 -2.69 -17.93
CA ALA A 45 -7.95 -3.81 -17.02
C ALA A 45 -6.63 -4.36 -16.42
N GLU A 46 -5.59 -4.51 -17.24
CA GLU A 46 -4.25 -4.91 -16.74
C GLU A 46 -3.67 -3.84 -15.82
N MET A 47 -3.91 -2.56 -16.13
CA MET A 47 -3.46 -1.44 -15.31
C MET A 47 -4.11 -1.45 -13.93
N GLU A 48 -5.44 -1.60 -13.87
CA GLU A 48 -6.16 -1.75 -12.60
C GLU A 48 -5.66 -2.96 -11.81
N ALA A 49 -5.45 -4.11 -12.48
CA ALA A 49 -4.90 -5.31 -11.84
C ALA A 49 -3.51 -5.07 -11.25
N CYS A 50 -2.60 -4.40 -11.96
CA CYS A 50 -1.27 -4.06 -11.46
C CYS A 50 -1.34 -3.05 -10.29
N LEU A 51 -2.27 -2.11 -10.35
CA LEU A 51 -2.49 -1.13 -9.28
C LEU A 51 -2.97 -1.82 -8.00
N GLU A 52 -3.96 -2.70 -8.12
CA GLU A 52 -4.45 -3.50 -6.99
C GLU A 52 -3.40 -4.46 -6.46
N ALA A 53 -2.58 -5.06 -7.34
CA ALA A 53 -1.46 -5.89 -6.93
C ALA A 53 -0.44 -5.08 -6.10
N SER A 54 -0.22 -3.80 -6.43
CA SER A 54 0.71 -2.94 -5.68
C SER A 54 0.16 -2.56 -4.31
N ASP A 55 -1.15 -2.35 -4.20
CA ASP A 55 -1.83 -2.04 -2.94
C ASP A 55 -1.85 -3.26 -1.99
N TYR A 56 -1.95 -4.47 -2.55
CA TYR A 56 -1.93 -5.72 -1.78
C TYR A 56 -0.54 -6.15 -1.34
N CYS A 57 0.53 -5.54 -1.86
CA CYS A 57 1.90 -5.96 -1.56
C CYS A 57 2.26 -5.57 -0.10
N PRO A 58 2.54 -6.54 0.79
CA PRO A 58 2.72 -6.25 2.22
C PRO A 58 3.97 -5.42 2.53
N LEU A 59 4.97 -5.45 1.65
CA LEU A 59 6.20 -4.68 1.77
C LEU A 59 6.30 -3.54 0.74
N GLY A 60 5.31 -3.39 -0.15
CA GLY A 60 5.35 -2.37 -1.19
C GLY A 60 6.44 -2.59 -2.25
N GLY A 61 6.94 -3.81 -2.42
CA GLY A 61 7.97 -4.12 -3.42
C GLY A 61 7.51 -3.96 -4.87
N LEU A 62 6.20 -4.09 -5.16
CA LEU A 62 5.61 -3.72 -6.45
C LEU A 62 5.09 -2.29 -6.37
N ARG A 63 5.57 -1.40 -7.26
CA ARG A 63 5.13 0.00 -7.29
C ARG A 63 4.98 0.54 -8.72
N PRO A 64 4.04 1.48 -8.95
CA PRO A 64 4.03 2.25 -10.18
C PRO A 64 5.24 3.21 -10.19
N GLY A 65 6.09 3.09 -11.20
CA GLY A 65 7.13 4.05 -11.50
C GLY A 65 6.52 5.36 -11.95
N THR A 66 6.81 6.45 -11.23
CA THR A 66 6.54 7.79 -11.73
C THR A 66 7.63 8.14 -12.75
N PRO A 67 7.30 8.61 -13.96
CA PRO A 67 8.28 9.34 -14.73
C PRO A 67 8.52 10.64 -13.95
N ASP A 68 9.65 10.71 -13.24
CA ASP A 68 10.28 11.93 -12.72
C ASP A 68 9.32 13.12 -12.62
N LEU A 69 8.49 13.13 -11.58
CA LEU A 69 8.07 14.41 -11.06
C LEU A 69 9.24 14.88 -10.20
N SER A 70 10.14 15.60 -10.87
CA SER A 70 10.99 16.62 -10.29
C SER A 70 10.35 17.17 -9.00
N PRO A 71 11.10 17.29 -7.88
CA PRO A 71 10.58 17.84 -6.63
C PRO A 71 10.23 19.32 -6.81
N ALA A 72 9.06 19.61 -7.35
CA ALA A 72 8.53 20.96 -7.47
C ALA A 72 7.00 20.90 -7.58
N ASP A 73 6.36 21.49 -6.57
CA ASP A 73 4.99 22.02 -6.58
C ASP A 73 3.85 21.03 -6.27
N SER A 74 2.91 21.24 -5.36
CA SER A 74 2.69 22.13 -4.23
C SER A 74 1.41 21.60 -3.57
N SER A 75 1.34 21.60 -2.25
CA SER A 75 0.12 21.79 -1.45
C SER A 75 -1.25 21.36 -2.03
N ALA A 76 -1.78 20.24 -1.54
CA ALA A 76 -3.17 20.19 -1.05
C ALA A 76 -3.04 19.88 0.45
N GLY A 77 -3.05 20.86 1.36
CA GLY A 77 -4.20 21.69 1.64
C GLY A 77 -4.69 21.38 3.06
N ASP A 78 -3.77 21.40 4.04
CA ASP A 78 -4.11 21.32 5.47
C ASP A 78 -4.53 22.72 5.93
N THR A 79 -5.79 23.08 5.68
CA THR A 79 -6.42 24.18 6.40
C THR A 79 -7.93 23.95 6.51
N ARG A 80 -8.33 23.31 7.61
CA ARG A 80 -9.48 23.75 8.41
C ARG A 80 -9.49 23.02 9.76
N ALA A 81 -8.81 23.61 10.74
CA ALA A 81 -9.35 23.61 12.09
C ALA A 81 -10.58 24.53 12.11
N PRO A 82 -11.65 24.18 12.85
CA PRO A 82 -11.82 24.85 14.13
C PRO A 82 -12.30 23.92 15.27
N SER A 83 -11.61 24.05 16.40
CA SER A 83 -12.16 24.25 17.73
C SER A 83 -13.48 23.54 18.10
N ILE A 84 -13.38 22.37 18.73
CA ILE A 84 -14.36 21.99 19.75
C ILE A 84 -13.72 22.21 21.13
N PRO A 85 -14.26 23.11 21.97
CA PRO A 85 -13.75 23.37 23.30
C PRO A 85 -14.03 22.20 24.25
N ALA A 86 -13.16 22.08 25.26
CA ALA A 86 -13.17 21.11 26.34
C ALA A 86 -14.58 20.77 26.88
N GLY A 87 -14.87 19.47 26.91
CA GLY A 87 -15.93 18.88 27.74
C GLY A 87 -15.27 18.14 28.89
N ASP A 88 -15.36 18.76 30.05
CA ASP A 88 -15.02 18.28 31.39
C ASP A 88 -16.03 17.21 31.89
N ALA A 89 -15.60 16.43 32.90
CA ALA A 89 -16.35 15.47 33.73
C ALA A 89 -16.74 14.12 33.09
N THR A 90 -16.32 12.96 33.60
CA THR A 90 -16.61 12.48 34.96
C THR A 90 -15.67 11.33 35.37
N PRO A 91 -15.14 11.30 36.61
CA PRO A 91 -14.50 10.12 37.19
C PRO A 91 -15.56 9.20 37.84
N GLY A 92 -15.65 7.96 37.36
CA GLY A 92 -16.40 6.86 37.96
C GLY A 92 -15.99 5.58 37.23
N GLU A 93 -15.72 4.45 37.86
CA GLU A 93 -16.03 3.99 39.20
C GLU A 93 -15.06 2.85 39.50
N LEU A 94 -14.56 2.80 40.74
CA LEU A 94 -13.78 1.69 41.26
C LEU A 94 -14.66 0.44 41.32
N ILE A 95 -14.36 -0.57 40.51
CA ILE A 95 -14.78 -1.94 40.78
C ILE A 95 -13.60 -2.72 41.39
N PRO A 96 -13.54 -2.90 42.72
CA PRO A 96 -12.72 -3.95 43.29
C PRO A 96 -13.46 -5.27 43.04
N THR A 97 -13.04 -6.04 42.03
CA THR A 97 -13.41 -7.46 42.00
C THR A 97 -12.61 -8.15 43.08
N ASN A 98 -13.30 -8.31 44.20
CA ASN A 98 -12.96 -9.19 45.31
C ASN A 98 -12.57 -10.56 44.73
N LEU A 99 -11.27 -10.84 44.62
CA LEU A 99 -10.80 -12.20 44.42
C LEU A 99 -10.60 -12.81 45.79
N GLU A 100 -11.71 -13.39 46.28
CA GLU A 100 -11.66 -14.58 47.11
C GLU A 100 -10.77 -15.60 46.38
N ILE A 101 -9.58 -15.96 46.90
CA ILE A 101 -9.23 -17.19 47.66
C ILE A 101 -7.78 -17.09 48.14
#